data_AF-A0A821M0G6-F1
#
_entry.id   AF-A0A821M0G6-F1
#
_cell.length_a   1.000
_cell.length_b   1.000
_cell.length_c   1.000
_cell.angle_alpha   90.00
_cell.angle_beta   90.00
_cell.angle_gamma   90.00
#
_symmetry.space_group_name_H-M   'P 1'
#
loop_
_entity.id
_entity.type
_entity.pdbx_description
1 polymer ?
#
loop_
_entity_poly.entity_id
_entity_poly.type
_entity_poly.pdbx_seq_one_letter_code
_entity_poly.pdbx_strand_id
1 'polypeptide(L)'
;RFVITSSLLIFSILFALRIDEYIKISYWLVFLPLFIWKVLVIVGACTGVFVWCKNGEQNRTIRTPDNDCQALVIYFLMHILILTFELLTCDKLENHLEVRWIICFIPLLICTLLSFISCLWSLKVQRNFLIQGFIAANGLFFLFFPFRLDYFITWRYVIVFVPVWISLCVALLFIIAKFILAIIYQCSHRVLSNYRELSTITEAIIYVILFIPFSIFSILLVDRLDHEDNDQIQKLSFTVIAIPLWIALIAWLTFS
;
A
#
# COMPACT_ATOMS: atom_id res chain seq x y z
N ARG A 1 8.03 4.34 9.69
CA ARG A 1 7.40 5.17 8.64
C ARG A 1 8.44 5.66 7.66
N PHE A 2 9.44 6.45 8.11
CA PHE A 2 10.60 6.88 7.31
C PHE A 2 11.17 5.78 6.39
N VAL A 3 11.60 4.64 6.95
CA VAL A 3 12.17 3.52 6.17
C VAL A 3 11.23 3.03 5.06
N ILE A 4 9.92 2.92 5.36
CA ILE A 4 8.92 2.45 4.39
C ILE A 4 8.75 3.48 3.27
N THR A 5 8.53 4.75 3.62
CA THR A 5 8.33 5.83 2.63
C THR A 5 9.57 6.02 1.75
N SER A 6 10.77 6.03 2.34
CA SER A 6 12.03 6.11 1.59
C SER A 6 12.22 4.91 0.66
N SER A 7 11.93 3.69 1.13
CA SER A 7 12.04 2.50 0.29
C SER A 7 11.06 2.50 -0.88
N LEU A 8 9.80 2.93 -0.66
CA LEU A 8 8.79 3.06 -1.71
C LEU A 8 9.16 4.13 -2.73
N LEU A 9 9.71 5.25 -2.28
CA LEU A 9 10.17 6.33 -3.16
C LEU A 9 11.33 5.86 -4.05
N ILE A 10 12.38 5.29 -3.45
CA ILE A 10 13.54 4.79 -4.21
C ILE A 10 13.11 3.70 -5.19
N PHE A 11 12.27 2.75 -4.75
CA PHE A 11 11.71 1.73 -5.62
C PHE A 11 10.93 2.34 -6.79
N SER A 12 10.01 3.28 -6.53
CA SER A 12 9.17 3.88 -7.58
C SER A 12 10.00 4.63 -8.63
N ILE A 13 11.04 5.35 -8.21
CA ILE A 13 11.96 6.05 -9.12
C ILE A 13 12.73 5.04 -9.97
N LEU A 14 13.36 4.04 -9.34
CA LEU A 14 14.14 3.03 -10.06
C LEU A 14 13.26 2.21 -11.01
N PHE A 15 12.04 1.88 -10.61
CA PHE A 15 11.10 1.10 -11.41
C PHE A 15 10.63 1.88 -12.64
N ALA A 16 10.24 3.14 -12.49
CA ALA A 16 9.83 3.97 -13.63
C ALA A 16 10.99 4.20 -14.62
N LEU A 17 12.19 4.51 -14.12
CA LEU A 17 13.38 4.68 -14.96
C LEU A 17 13.79 3.38 -15.67
N ARG A 18 13.57 2.23 -15.03
CA ARG A 18 13.87 0.93 -15.62
C ARG A 18 12.89 0.57 -16.73
N ILE A 19 11.59 0.78 -16.51
CA ILE A 19 10.55 0.53 -17.53
C ILE A 19 10.75 1.42 -18.76
N ASP A 20 11.14 2.67 -18.56
CA ASP A 20 11.47 3.59 -19.67
C ASP A 20 12.84 3.28 -20.32
N GLU A 21 13.53 2.21 -19.91
CA GLU A 21 14.85 1.79 -20.40
C GLU A 21 15.96 2.86 -20.28
N TYR A 22 15.78 3.87 -19.43
CA TYR A 22 16.83 4.86 -19.12
C TYR A 22 18.02 4.21 -18.39
N ILE A 23 17.74 3.15 -17.62
CA ILE A 23 18.72 2.44 -16.81
C ILE A 23 18.66 0.95 -17.15
N LYS A 24 19.83 0.32 -17.39
CA LYS A 24 19.98 -1.12 -17.72
C LYS A 24 20.44 -1.97 -16.53
N ILE A 25 19.78 -1.82 -15.40
CA ILE A 25 20.09 -2.57 -14.17
C ILE A 25 19.11 -3.73 -14.02
N SER A 26 19.53 -4.85 -13.41
CA SER A 26 18.66 -5.97 -13.06
C SER A 26 17.48 -5.53 -12.18
N TYR A 27 16.30 -6.11 -12.39
CA TYR A 27 15.11 -5.89 -11.57
C TYR A 27 15.34 -6.28 -10.09
N TRP A 28 16.26 -7.20 -9.80
CA TRP A 28 16.68 -7.51 -8.42
C TRP A 28 17.18 -6.29 -7.66
N LEU A 29 17.95 -5.40 -8.29
CA LEU A 29 18.43 -4.17 -7.66
C LEU A 29 17.32 -3.12 -7.56
N VAL A 30 16.40 -3.10 -8.53
CA VAL A 30 15.24 -2.20 -8.51
C VAL A 30 14.33 -2.51 -7.31
N PHE A 31 14.08 -3.80 -7.03
CA PHE A 31 13.26 -4.27 -5.91
C PHE A 31 14.00 -4.29 -4.56
N LEU A 32 15.33 -4.15 -4.54
CA LEU A 32 16.15 -4.22 -3.32
C LEU A 32 15.69 -3.29 -2.19
N PRO A 33 15.30 -2.01 -2.43
CA PRO A 33 14.74 -1.16 -1.38
C PRO A 33 13.50 -1.78 -0.72
N LEU A 34 12.65 -2.47 -1.50
CA LEU A 34 11.46 -3.15 -0.97
C LEU A 34 11.87 -4.34 -0.08
N PHE A 35 12.80 -5.15 -0.54
CA PHE A 35 13.26 -6.32 0.23
C PHE A 35 13.85 -5.91 1.58
N ILE A 36 14.65 -4.84 1.64
CA ILE A 36 15.27 -4.36 2.88
C ILE A 36 14.21 -4.07 3.97
N TRP A 37 13.17 -3.30 3.63
CA TRP A 37 12.16 -2.95 4.65
C TRP A 37 11.31 -4.16 5.05
N LYS A 38 11.04 -5.08 4.13
CA LYS A 38 10.33 -6.34 4.44
C LYS A 38 11.13 -7.20 5.41
N VAL A 39 12.43 -7.38 5.16
CA VAL A 39 13.33 -8.12 6.05
C VAL A 39 13.34 -7.48 7.43
N LEU A 40 13.40 -6.15 7.52
CA LEU A 40 13.33 -5.45 8.81
C LEU A 40 12.02 -5.75 9.56
N VAL A 41 10.88 -5.79 8.87
CA VAL A 41 9.58 -6.13 9.47
C VAL A 41 9.53 -7.59 9.94
N ILE A 42 10.07 -8.51 9.14
CA ILE A 42 10.14 -9.95 9.48
C ILE A 42 11.01 -10.16 10.72
N VAL A 43 12.20 -9.54 10.77
CA VAL A 43 13.09 -9.59 11.95
C VAL A 43 12.42 -8.99 13.18
N GLY A 44 11.72 -7.85 13.01
CA GLY A 44 10.93 -7.23 14.08
C GLY A 44 9.81 -8.15 14.60
N ALA A 45 9.12 -8.85 13.72
CA ALA A 45 8.08 -9.81 14.11
C ALA A 45 8.69 -11.03 14.83
N CYS A 46 9.79 -11.59 14.31
CA CYS A 46 10.48 -12.72 14.93
C CYS A 46 10.99 -12.38 16.34
N THR A 47 11.57 -11.19 16.53
CA THR A 47 12.00 -10.73 17.86
C THR A 47 10.82 -10.51 18.80
N GLY A 48 9.70 -9.98 18.30
CA GLY A 48 8.46 -9.84 19.07
C GLY A 48 7.89 -11.19 19.55
N VAL A 49 7.82 -12.18 18.66
CA VAL A 49 7.40 -13.55 19.01
C VAL A 49 8.38 -14.20 19.98
N PHE A 50 9.68 -14.04 19.76
CA PHE A 50 10.72 -14.61 20.63
C PHE A 50 10.63 -14.07 22.07
N VAL A 51 10.48 -12.75 22.22
CA VAL A 51 10.31 -12.11 23.54
C VAL A 51 9.00 -12.57 24.21
N TRP A 52 7.92 -12.70 23.43
CA TRP A 52 6.64 -13.20 23.94
C TRP A 52 6.76 -14.65 24.45
N CYS A 53 7.45 -15.52 23.72
CA CYS A 53 7.70 -16.90 24.16
C CYS A 53 8.54 -16.95 25.45
N LYS A 54 9.56 -16.10 25.58
CA LYS A 54 10.45 -16.06 26.75
C LYS A 54 9.76 -15.50 28.01
N ASN A 55 8.95 -14.47 27.87
CA ASN A 55 8.29 -13.78 28.98
C ASN A 55 6.82 -14.21 29.16
N GLY A 56 6.39 -15.28 28.49
CA GLY A 56 4.99 -15.70 28.40
C GLY A 56 4.35 -16.11 29.73
N GLU A 57 5.15 -16.54 30.71
CA GLU A 57 4.65 -16.94 32.04
C GLU A 57 4.20 -15.73 32.89
N GLN A 58 4.86 -14.58 32.73
CA GLN A 58 4.59 -13.37 33.52
C GLN A 58 3.50 -12.46 32.90
N ASN A 59 3.24 -12.60 31.60
CA ASN A 59 2.22 -11.83 30.88
C ASN A 59 0.82 -12.46 30.86
N ARG A 60 0.67 -13.73 31.27
CA ARG A 60 -0.62 -14.44 31.30
C ARG A 60 -1.57 -13.98 32.41
N THR A 61 -1.07 -13.30 33.43
CA THR A 61 -1.81 -12.95 34.65
C THR A 61 -2.41 -11.53 34.66
N ILE A 62 -1.98 -10.61 33.78
CA ILE A 62 -2.27 -9.16 33.92
C ILE A 62 -3.06 -8.57 32.73
N ARG A 63 -3.14 -9.24 31.57
CA ARG A 63 -3.80 -8.72 30.36
C ARG A 63 -4.43 -9.86 29.57
N THR A 64 -5.54 -9.66 28.85
CA THR A 64 -6.05 -10.61 27.86
C THR A 64 -5.01 -10.75 26.72
N PRO A 65 -4.12 -11.75 26.73
CA PRO A 65 -2.84 -11.71 26.01
C PRO A 65 -2.90 -12.32 24.61
N ASP A 66 -4.04 -12.92 24.25
CA ASP A 66 -4.16 -13.73 23.03
C ASP A 66 -4.30 -12.87 21.76
N ASN A 67 -4.97 -11.72 21.85
CA ASN A 67 -5.31 -10.92 20.68
C ASN A 67 -4.08 -10.23 20.05
N ASP A 68 -3.12 -9.78 20.86
CA ASP A 68 -1.93 -9.07 20.36
C ASP A 68 -0.97 -10.02 19.63
N CYS A 69 -0.80 -11.24 20.15
CA CYS A 69 0.01 -12.28 19.49
C CYS A 69 -0.66 -12.76 18.20
N GLN A 70 -1.96 -13.04 18.21
CA GLN A 70 -2.72 -13.42 17.01
C GLN A 70 -2.59 -12.38 15.90
N ALA A 71 -2.64 -11.11 16.26
CA ALA A 71 -2.46 -10.02 15.32
C ALA A 71 -1.05 -9.90 14.76
N LEU A 72 -0.03 -10.07 15.60
CA LEU A 72 1.36 -10.08 15.15
C LEU A 72 1.57 -11.18 14.10
N VAL A 73 1.01 -12.37 14.33
CA VAL A 73 1.05 -13.50 13.39
C VAL A 73 0.33 -13.16 12.07
N ILE A 74 -0.86 -12.54 12.14
CA ILE A 74 -1.59 -12.09 10.95
C ILE A 74 -0.76 -11.10 10.14
N TYR A 75 -0.21 -10.04 10.77
CA TYR A 75 0.62 -9.06 10.05
C TYR A 75 1.89 -9.70 9.47
N PHE A 76 2.53 -10.60 10.20
CA PHE A 76 3.68 -11.35 9.72
C PHE A 76 3.34 -12.16 8.46
N LEU A 77 2.21 -12.89 8.48
CA LEU A 77 1.74 -13.68 7.34
C LEU A 77 1.43 -12.78 6.13
N MET A 78 0.80 -11.62 6.33
CA MET A 78 0.59 -10.64 5.25
C MET A 78 1.91 -10.18 4.62
N HIS A 79 2.90 -9.84 5.45
CA HIS A 79 4.19 -9.37 4.95
C HIS A 79 4.94 -10.46 4.18
N ILE A 80 4.84 -11.73 4.60
CA ILE A 80 5.37 -12.87 3.84
C ILE A 80 4.65 -13.01 2.50
N LEU A 81 3.32 -12.97 2.47
CA LEU A 81 2.56 -13.08 1.22
C LEU A 81 2.90 -11.96 0.23
N ILE A 82 3.03 -10.72 0.71
CA ILE A 82 3.43 -9.59 -0.13
C ILE A 82 4.89 -9.76 -0.61
N LEU A 83 5.80 -10.24 0.26
CA LEU A 83 7.18 -10.52 -0.14
C LEU A 83 7.25 -11.61 -1.23
N THR A 84 6.46 -12.68 -1.11
CA THR A 84 6.37 -13.73 -2.14
C THR A 84 5.88 -13.16 -3.47
N PHE A 85 4.90 -12.26 -3.45
CA PHE A 85 4.46 -11.54 -4.65
C PHE A 85 5.59 -10.70 -5.27
N GLU A 86 6.32 -9.94 -4.45
CA GLU A 86 7.44 -9.10 -4.91
C GLU A 86 8.57 -9.95 -5.53
N LEU A 87 8.88 -11.12 -4.94
CA LEU A 87 9.89 -12.05 -5.48
C LEU A 87 9.44 -12.67 -6.82
N LEU A 88 8.19 -13.14 -6.90
CA LEU A 88 7.65 -13.73 -8.13
C LEU A 88 7.55 -12.71 -9.27
N THR A 89 7.19 -11.47 -8.96
CA THR A 89 7.18 -10.39 -9.97
C THR A 89 8.59 -10.03 -10.41
N CYS A 90 9.53 -9.87 -9.48
CA CYS A 90 10.93 -9.61 -9.81
C CYS A 90 11.53 -10.69 -10.73
N ASP A 91 11.32 -11.97 -10.41
CA ASP A 91 11.83 -13.10 -11.20
C ASP A 91 11.20 -13.13 -12.61
N LYS A 92 9.89 -12.88 -12.70
CA LYS A 92 9.19 -12.79 -13.98
C LYS A 92 9.69 -11.63 -14.85
N LEU A 93 9.93 -10.46 -14.27
CA LEU A 93 10.44 -9.29 -15.00
C LEU A 93 11.89 -9.47 -15.46
N GLU A 94 12.74 -10.15 -14.68
CA GLU A 94 14.15 -10.36 -15.03
C GLU A 94 14.35 -11.47 -16.06
N ASN A 95 13.76 -12.64 -15.81
CA ASN A 95 14.00 -13.84 -16.61
C ASN A 95 13.00 -14.00 -17.77
N HIS A 96 12.08 -13.05 -17.94
CA HIS A 96 10.99 -13.09 -18.93
C HIS A 96 10.27 -14.44 -18.96
N LEU A 97 10.07 -15.03 -17.78
CA LEU A 97 9.44 -16.35 -17.67
C LEU A 97 8.06 -16.33 -18.32
N GLU A 98 7.77 -17.34 -19.15
CA GLU A 98 6.48 -17.55 -19.82
C GLU A 98 5.33 -17.90 -18.84
N VAL A 99 5.57 -17.78 -17.55
CA VAL A 99 4.59 -17.99 -16.49
C VAL A 99 3.55 -16.86 -16.54
N ARG A 100 2.27 -17.21 -16.47
CA ARG A 100 1.13 -16.27 -16.46
C ARG A 100 1.17 -15.31 -15.26
N TRP A 101 0.81 -14.05 -15.46
CA TRP A 101 0.76 -13.01 -14.42
C TRP A 101 -0.15 -13.40 -13.27
N ILE A 102 -1.23 -14.14 -13.53
CA ILE A 102 -2.12 -14.62 -12.46
C ILE A 102 -1.38 -15.40 -11.38
N ILE A 103 -0.36 -16.20 -11.74
CA ILE A 103 0.41 -17.02 -10.79
C ILE A 103 1.22 -16.11 -9.87
N CYS A 104 1.85 -15.06 -10.41
CA CYS A 104 2.56 -14.06 -9.62
C CYS A 104 1.63 -13.37 -8.61
N PHE A 105 0.35 -13.16 -8.96
CA PHE A 105 -0.65 -12.50 -8.12
C PHE A 105 -1.36 -13.43 -7.11
N ILE A 106 -1.21 -14.76 -7.18
CA ILE A 106 -1.84 -15.70 -6.23
C ILE A 106 -1.54 -15.35 -4.76
N PRO A 107 -0.30 -15.08 -4.33
CA PRO A 107 -0.02 -14.71 -2.93
C PRO A 107 -0.80 -13.49 -2.48
N LEU A 108 -1.04 -12.55 -3.40
CA LEU A 108 -1.74 -11.30 -3.14
C LEU A 108 -3.27 -11.52 -3.08
N LEU A 109 -3.81 -12.47 -3.86
CA LEU A 109 -5.20 -12.93 -3.71
C LEU A 109 -5.43 -13.67 -2.37
N ILE A 110 -4.47 -14.46 -1.91
CA ILE A 110 -4.55 -15.07 -0.55
C ILE A 110 -4.48 -13.96 0.51
N CYS A 111 -3.62 -12.95 0.29
CA CYS A 111 -3.49 -11.78 1.17
C CYS A 111 -4.81 -11.00 1.30
N THR A 112 -5.62 -10.90 0.25
CA THR A 112 -6.93 -10.20 0.30
C THR A 112 -7.96 -10.97 1.11
N LEU A 113 -8.03 -12.29 0.95
CA LEU A 113 -8.90 -13.16 1.76
C LEU A 113 -8.51 -13.09 3.24
N LEU A 114 -7.22 -13.18 3.54
CA LEU A 114 -6.72 -13.02 4.90
C LEU A 114 -7.05 -11.62 5.44
N SER A 115 -6.98 -10.59 4.60
CA SER A 115 -7.20 -9.20 5.00
C SER A 115 -8.67 -8.96 5.34
N PHE A 116 -9.57 -9.58 4.59
CA PHE A 116 -11.00 -9.56 4.88
C PHE A 116 -11.32 -10.20 6.25
N ILE A 117 -10.78 -11.40 6.52
CA ILE A 117 -10.95 -12.08 7.82
C ILE A 117 -10.39 -11.22 8.96
N SER A 118 -9.19 -10.67 8.75
CA SER A 118 -8.51 -9.82 9.73
C SER A 118 -9.26 -8.52 10.01
N CYS A 119 -9.91 -7.95 8.98
CA CYS A 119 -10.75 -6.76 9.11
C CYS A 119 -11.98 -7.03 9.98
N LEU A 120 -12.70 -8.13 9.74
CA LEU A 120 -13.85 -8.54 10.56
C LEU A 120 -13.46 -8.76 12.03
N TRP A 121 -12.33 -9.41 12.26
CA TRP A 121 -11.80 -9.60 13.62
C TRP A 121 -11.40 -8.27 14.27
N SER A 122 -10.73 -7.38 13.53
CA SER A 122 -10.29 -6.07 14.03
C SER A 122 -11.46 -5.14 14.35
N LEU A 123 -12.58 -5.24 13.63
CA LEU A 123 -13.84 -4.54 13.95
C LEU A 123 -14.38 -4.99 15.32
N LYS A 124 -14.36 -6.30 15.60
CA LYS A 124 -14.78 -6.85 16.89
C LYS A 124 -13.89 -6.38 18.05
N VAL A 125 -12.59 -6.27 17.80
CA VAL A 125 -11.58 -5.87 18.80
C VAL A 125 -11.36 -4.35 18.86
N GLN A 126 -12.10 -3.56 18.07
CA GLN A 126 -11.99 -2.09 17.97
C GLN A 126 -10.57 -1.60 17.67
N ARG A 127 -9.81 -2.35 16.87
CA ARG A 127 -8.45 -1.97 16.48
C ARG A 127 -8.44 -1.35 15.09
N ASN A 128 -7.49 -0.45 14.85
CA ASN A 128 -7.25 0.13 13.53
C ASN A 128 -6.99 -0.96 12.48
N PHE A 129 -7.84 -1.00 11.46
CA PHE A 129 -7.79 -1.96 10.35
C PHE A 129 -7.60 -1.31 8.98
N LEU A 130 -7.21 -0.03 8.91
CA LEU A 130 -7.18 0.76 7.67
C LEU A 130 -6.45 0.05 6.51
N ILE A 131 -5.26 -0.48 6.75
CA ILE A 131 -4.46 -1.17 5.71
C ILE A 131 -5.12 -2.49 5.28
N GLN A 132 -5.64 -3.27 6.23
CA GLN A 132 -6.33 -4.54 5.95
C GLN A 132 -7.63 -4.29 5.18
N GLY A 133 -8.38 -3.26 5.57
CA GLY A 133 -9.57 -2.80 4.86
C GLY A 133 -9.25 -2.34 3.44
N PHE A 134 -8.15 -1.60 3.25
CA PHE A 134 -7.70 -1.18 1.91
C PHE A 134 -7.35 -2.37 1.02
N ILE A 135 -6.56 -3.34 1.53
CA ILE A 135 -6.20 -4.53 0.77
C ILE A 135 -7.44 -5.37 0.44
N ALA A 136 -8.35 -5.55 1.41
CA ALA A 136 -9.59 -6.29 1.20
C ALA A 136 -10.51 -5.61 0.17
N ALA A 137 -10.67 -4.29 0.24
CA ALA A 137 -11.49 -3.51 -0.70
C ALA A 137 -10.96 -3.57 -2.14
N ASN A 138 -9.64 -3.68 -2.31
CA ASN A 138 -9.00 -3.77 -3.62
C ASN A 138 -8.82 -5.22 -4.12
N GLY A 139 -9.45 -6.22 -3.49
CA GLY A 139 -9.37 -7.62 -3.90
C GLY A 139 -9.75 -7.88 -5.37
N LEU A 140 -10.77 -7.18 -5.88
CA LEU A 140 -11.17 -7.26 -7.29
C LEU A 140 -10.13 -6.67 -8.24
N PHE A 141 -9.45 -5.60 -7.84
CA PHE A 141 -8.38 -5.02 -8.66
C PHE A 141 -7.23 -6.02 -8.80
N PHE A 142 -6.84 -6.65 -7.70
CA PHE A 142 -5.79 -7.68 -7.71
C PHE A 142 -6.17 -8.95 -8.48
N LEU A 143 -7.45 -9.17 -8.76
CA LEU A 143 -7.94 -10.25 -9.62
C LEU A 143 -7.99 -9.82 -11.09
N PHE A 144 -8.60 -8.69 -11.40
CA PHE A 144 -8.81 -8.24 -12.78
C PHE A 144 -7.53 -7.74 -13.45
N PHE A 145 -6.61 -7.14 -12.68
CA PHE A 145 -5.35 -6.63 -13.20
C PHE A 145 -4.48 -7.72 -13.85
N PRO A 146 -4.13 -8.84 -13.19
CA PRO A 146 -3.38 -9.91 -13.84
C PRO A 146 -4.16 -10.60 -14.97
N PHE A 147 -5.49 -10.72 -14.87
CA PHE A 147 -6.29 -11.25 -15.98
C PHE A 147 -6.22 -10.37 -17.22
N ARG A 148 -6.16 -9.06 -17.04
CA ARG A 148 -5.96 -8.12 -18.15
C ARG A 148 -4.55 -8.23 -18.71
N LEU A 149 -3.52 -8.31 -17.85
CA LEU A 149 -2.13 -8.48 -18.28
C LEU A 149 -1.87 -9.79 -19.04
N ASP A 150 -2.59 -10.86 -18.71
CA ASP A 150 -2.55 -12.14 -19.42
C ASP A 150 -3.47 -12.17 -20.67
N TYR A 151 -4.09 -11.04 -21.03
CA TYR A 151 -5.03 -10.90 -22.14
C TYR A 151 -6.26 -11.83 -22.09
N PHE A 152 -6.60 -12.39 -20.93
CA PHE A 152 -7.85 -13.15 -20.75
C PHE A 152 -9.08 -12.25 -20.87
N ILE A 153 -8.94 -11.00 -20.44
CA ILE A 153 -9.99 -9.98 -20.49
C ILE A 153 -9.49 -8.84 -21.40
N THR A 154 -10.34 -8.37 -22.31
CA THR A 154 -10.03 -7.28 -23.27
C THR A 154 -10.62 -5.94 -22.85
N TRP A 155 -11.03 -5.81 -21.59
CA TRP A 155 -11.59 -4.58 -21.04
C TRP A 155 -10.53 -3.48 -20.97
N ARG A 156 -10.99 -2.23 -21.07
CA ARG A 156 -10.17 -1.05 -20.81
C ARG A 156 -9.66 -1.06 -19.37
N TYR A 157 -8.43 -0.61 -19.16
CA TYR A 157 -7.81 -0.43 -17.86
C TYR A 157 -8.61 0.51 -16.96
N VAL A 158 -9.36 1.48 -17.52
CA VAL A 158 -10.35 2.27 -16.74
C VAL A 158 -11.30 1.37 -15.94
N ILE A 159 -11.79 0.27 -16.53
CA ILE A 159 -12.72 -0.65 -15.89
C ILE A 159 -11.99 -1.51 -14.84
N VAL A 160 -10.77 -1.96 -15.14
CA VAL A 160 -9.95 -2.76 -14.23
C VAL A 160 -9.60 -1.99 -12.95
N PHE A 161 -9.38 -0.67 -13.05
CA PHE A 161 -9.06 0.21 -11.92
C PHE A 161 -10.27 0.69 -11.11
N VAL A 162 -11.51 0.33 -11.47
CA VAL A 162 -12.74 0.70 -10.73
C VAL A 162 -12.63 0.47 -9.22
N PRO A 163 -12.11 -0.65 -8.71
CA PRO A 163 -11.98 -0.84 -7.25
C PRO A 163 -11.03 0.18 -6.59
N VAL A 164 -9.96 0.58 -7.28
CA VAL A 164 -9.03 1.61 -6.80
C VAL A 164 -9.72 2.98 -6.76
N TRP A 165 -10.51 3.32 -7.79
CA TRP A 165 -11.30 4.55 -7.83
C TRP A 165 -12.31 4.61 -6.68
N ILE A 166 -13.00 3.50 -6.40
CA ILE A 166 -13.92 3.41 -5.27
C ILE A 166 -13.16 3.63 -3.95
N SER A 167 -11.99 3.00 -3.79
CA SER A 167 -11.16 3.20 -2.61
C SER A 167 -10.68 4.66 -2.46
N LEU A 168 -10.40 5.35 -3.56
CA LEU A 168 -10.05 6.77 -3.54
C LEU A 168 -11.24 7.64 -3.13
N CYS A 169 -12.44 7.35 -3.61
CA CYS A 169 -13.66 8.04 -3.17
C CYS A 169 -13.88 7.87 -1.66
N VAL A 170 -13.69 6.65 -1.12
CA VAL A 170 -13.78 6.41 0.33
C VAL A 170 -12.67 7.15 1.10
N ALA A 171 -11.45 7.19 0.58
CA ALA A 171 -10.35 7.96 1.17
C ALA A 171 -10.68 9.46 1.22
N LEU A 172 -11.30 10.02 0.17
CA LEU A 172 -11.77 11.40 0.16
C LEU A 172 -12.82 11.65 1.26
N LEU A 173 -13.78 10.74 1.43
CA LEU A 173 -14.76 10.84 2.52
C LEU A 173 -14.08 10.82 3.91
N PHE A 174 -13.05 9.98 4.09
CA PHE A 174 -12.28 9.95 5.33
C PHE A 174 -11.55 11.27 5.59
N ILE A 175 -10.96 11.88 4.56
CA ILE A 175 -10.30 13.19 4.65
C ILE A 175 -11.29 14.29 5.03
N ILE A 176 -12.47 14.30 4.40
CA ILE A 176 -13.54 15.25 4.72
C ILE A 176 -13.99 15.06 6.18
N ALA A 177 -14.18 13.83 6.64
CA ALA A 177 -14.54 13.54 8.03
C ALA A 177 -13.47 14.03 9.02
N LYS A 178 -12.18 13.87 8.69
CA LYS A 178 -11.07 14.42 9.49
C LYS A 178 -11.10 15.94 9.55
N PHE A 179 -11.42 16.60 8.44
CA PHE A 179 -11.54 18.06 8.39
C PHE A 179 -12.72 18.57 9.22
N ILE A 180 -13.89 17.94 9.10
CA ILE A 180 -15.06 18.27 9.93
C ILE A 180 -14.73 18.09 11.41
N LEU A 181 -14.08 16.99 11.77
CA LEU A 181 -13.67 16.72 13.15
C LEU A 181 -12.64 17.76 13.64
N ALA A 182 -11.71 18.19 12.80
CA ALA A 182 -10.79 19.27 13.12
C ALA A 182 -11.52 20.60 13.39
N ILE A 183 -12.53 20.95 12.58
CA ILE A 183 -13.38 22.13 12.81
C ILE A 183 -14.17 21.99 14.11
N ILE A 184 -14.77 20.84 14.38
CA ILE A 184 -15.52 20.59 15.62
C ILE A 184 -14.61 20.76 16.84
N TYR A 185 -13.38 20.24 16.79
CA TYR A 185 -12.40 20.44 17.86
C TYR A 185 -12.07 21.92 18.07
N GLN A 186 -11.82 22.67 16.99
CA GLN A 186 -11.60 24.12 17.07
C GLN A 186 -12.81 24.88 17.64
N CYS A 187 -14.04 24.46 17.31
CA CYS A 187 -15.26 25.03 17.87
C CYS A 187 -15.46 24.64 19.35
N SER A 188 -14.96 23.48 19.76
CA SER A 188 -15.03 22.95 21.13
C SER A 188 -13.98 23.54 22.09
N HIS A 189 -13.21 24.54 21.64
CA HIS A 189 -12.10 25.22 22.32
C HIS A 189 -12.51 26.03 23.58
N ARG A 190 -13.25 25.43 24.51
CA ARG A 190 -13.39 25.94 25.89
C ARG A 190 -12.66 25.12 26.94
N VAL A 191 -12.22 23.88 26.69
CA VAL A 191 -11.53 23.08 27.72
C VAL A 191 -10.52 22.09 27.10
N LEU A 192 -9.23 22.43 27.17
CA LEU A 192 -8.03 21.56 27.20
C LEU A 192 -7.30 21.14 25.88
N SER A 193 -6.02 21.54 25.83
CA SER A 193 -4.85 20.95 25.13
C SER A 193 -4.54 21.37 23.67
N ASN A 194 -3.91 22.55 23.52
CA ASN A 194 -3.30 23.08 22.28
C ASN A 194 -2.42 22.08 21.48
N TYR A 195 -1.88 21.04 22.11
CA TYR A 195 -1.02 20.04 21.44
C TYR A 195 -1.80 19.02 20.59
N ARG A 196 -3.05 18.70 20.95
CA ARG A 196 -3.84 17.67 20.24
C ARG A 196 -4.55 18.24 19.00
N GLU A 197 -4.90 19.52 19.04
CA GLU A 197 -5.57 20.24 17.95
C GLU A 197 -4.63 20.48 16.76
N LEU A 198 -3.40 20.96 17.00
CA LEU A 198 -2.41 21.18 15.94
C LEU A 198 -2.08 19.86 15.21
N SER A 199 -1.91 18.77 15.96
CA SER A 199 -1.63 17.44 15.40
C SER A 199 -2.74 16.97 14.45
N THR A 200 -4.01 17.26 14.75
CA THR A 200 -5.14 16.75 13.96
C THR A 200 -5.32 17.52 12.65
N ILE A 201 -5.06 18.84 12.66
CA ILE A 201 -5.12 19.71 11.47
C ILE A 201 -3.94 19.40 10.54
N THR A 202 -2.73 19.29 11.10
CA THR A 202 -1.54 18.92 10.33
C THR A 202 -1.70 17.57 9.64
N GLU A 203 -2.26 16.57 10.34
CA GLU A 203 -2.60 15.27 9.72
C GLU A 203 -3.59 15.40 8.55
N ALA A 204 -4.66 16.19 8.71
CA ALA A 204 -5.66 16.38 7.65
C ALA A 204 -5.04 17.04 6.40
N ILE A 205 -4.19 18.05 6.58
CA ILE A 205 -3.48 18.73 5.48
C ILE A 205 -2.56 17.75 4.75
N ILE A 206 -1.81 16.92 5.49
CA ILE A 206 -0.93 15.90 4.89
C ILE A 206 -1.74 14.92 4.04
N TYR A 207 -2.91 14.46 4.51
CA TYR A 207 -3.74 13.57 3.71
C TYR A 207 -4.27 14.20 2.42
N VAL A 208 -4.60 15.50 2.42
CA VAL A 208 -4.99 16.23 1.19
C VAL A 208 -3.82 16.32 0.21
N ILE A 209 -2.64 16.69 0.71
CA ILE A 209 -1.41 16.77 -0.09
C ILE A 209 -1.03 15.40 -0.67
N LEU A 210 -1.37 14.30 0.00
CA LEU A 210 -1.16 12.94 -0.48
C LEU A 210 -2.22 12.48 -1.50
N PHE A 211 -3.48 12.82 -1.26
CA PHE A 211 -4.61 12.35 -2.04
C PHE A 211 -4.62 12.91 -3.46
N ILE A 212 -4.35 14.22 -3.62
CA ILE A 212 -4.41 14.89 -4.91
C ILE A 212 -3.38 14.31 -5.90
N PRO A 213 -2.07 14.23 -5.57
CA PRO A 213 -1.09 13.72 -6.50
C PRO A 213 -1.24 12.22 -6.76
N PHE A 214 -1.66 11.43 -5.76
CA PHE A 214 -1.94 10.00 -5.96
C PHE A 214 -3.12 9.79 -6.94
N SER A 215 -4.17 10.61 -6.83
CA SER A 215 -5.31 10.56 -7.76
C SER A 215 -4.88 10.92 -9.18
N ILE A 216 -4.07 11.99 -9.33
CA ILE A 216 -3.53 12.39 -10.64
C ILE A 216 -2.67 11.27 -11.24
N PHE A 217 -1.78 10.68 -10.44
CA PHE A 217 -0.96 9.54 -10.86
C PHE A 217 -1.83 8.37 -11.36
N SER A 218 -2.88 8.01 -10.62
CA SER A 218 -3.79 6.93 -11.01
C SER A 218 -4.48 7.23 -12.35
N ILE A 219 -4.88 8.49 -12.60
CA ILE A 219 -5.57 8.87 -13.85
C ILE A 219 -4.60 8.78 -15.03
N LEU A 220 -3.41 9.36 -14.88
CA LEU A 220 -2.38 9.35 -15.91
C LEU A 220 -1.89 7.92 -16.23
N LEU A 221 -1.78 7.06 -15.22
CA LEU A 221 -1.39 5.66 -15.40
C LEU A 221 -2.42 4.88 -16.22
N VAL A 222 -3.70 5.05 -15.89
CA VAL A 222 -4.79 4.38 -16.60
C VAL A 222 -4.89 4.86 -18.04
N ASP A 223 -4.79 6.17 -18.27
CA ASP A 223 -4.80 6.76 -19.61
C ASP A 223 -3.66 6.19 -20.47
N ARG A 224 -2.45 6.11 -19.89
CA ARG A 224 -1.30 5.52 -20.57
C ARG A 224 -1.49 4.05 -20.92
N LEU A 225 -1.98 3.25 -19.98
CA LEU A 225 -2.21 1.82 -20.17
C LEU A 225 -3.28 1.54 -21.24
N ASP A 226 -4.34 2.36 -21.30
CA ASP A 226 -5.39 2.23 -22.33
C ASP A 226 -4.93 2.68 -23.72
N HIS A 227 -3.98 3.61 -23.80
CA HIS A 227 -3.44 4.10 -25.08
C HIS A 227 -2.34 3.21 -25.66
N GLU A 228 -1.69 2.38 -24.84
CA GLU A 228 -0.73 1.38 -25.32
C GLU A 228 -1.37 0.38 -26.29
N ASP A 229 -2.66 0.08 -26.12
CA ASP A 229 -3.43 -0.78 -27.03
C ASP A 229 -3.90 -0.08 -28.33
N ASN A 230 -3.85 1.26 -28.41
CA ASN A 230 -4.47 2.05 -29.50
C ASN A 230 -3.47 2.83 -30.39
N ASP A 231 -2.17 2.55 -30.29
CA ASP A 231 -1.07 2.83 -31.24
C ASP A 231 -0.83 4.27 -31.78
N GLN A 232 -1.61 5.32 -31.44
CA GLN A 232 -1.49 6.61 -32.16
C GLN A 232 -1.24 7.90 -31.35
N ILE A 233 -1.02 7.87 -30.03
CA ILE A 233 -0.81 9.13 -29.27
C ILE A 233 0.52 9.13 -28.53
N GLN A 234 1.17 10.30 -28.55
CA GLN A 234 2.46 10.63 -27.95
C GLN A 234 2.67 9.94 -26.59
N LYS A 235 3.60 8.98 -26.57
CA LYS A 235 3.91 8.13 -25.42
C LYS A 235 4.53 8.99 -24.30
N LEU A 236 3.72 9.42 -23.34
CA LEU A 236 4.24 9.98 -22.08
C LEU A 236 5.06 8.88 -21.39
N SER A 237 6.31 9.18 -21.04
CA SER A 237 7.20 8.27 -20.31
C SER A 237 6.63 7.94 -18.93
N PHE A 238 6.83 6.71 -18.44
CA PHE A 238 6.37 6.30 -17.11
C PHE A 238 6.99 7.14 -16.00
N THR A 239 8.20 7.65 -16.21
CA THR A 239 8.90 8.63 -15.37
C THR A 239 8.06 9.89 -15.18
N VAL A 240 7.48 10.46 -16.25
CA VAL A 240 6.67 11.68 -16.17
C VAL A 240 5.35 11.42 -15.44
N ILE A 241 4.74 10.28 -15.72
CA ILE A 241 3.49 9.84 -15.08
C ILE A 241 3.70 9.67 -13.57
N ALA A 242 4.87 9.18 -13.14
CA ALA A 242 5.19 8.93 -11.74
C ALA A 242 5.55 10.20 -10.92
N ILE A 243 5.79 11.36 -11.56
CA ILE A 243 6.18 12.60 -10.85
C ILE A 243 5.20 13.00 -9.73
N PRO A 244 3.87 13.02 -9.95
CA PRO A 244 2.92 13.34 -8.88
C PRO A 244 3.04 12.39 -7.68
N LEU A 245 3.27 11.09 -7.92
CA LEU A 245 3.49 10.11 -6.87
C LEU A 245 4.75 10.41 -6.06
N TRP A 246 5.85 10.79 -6.73
CA TRP A 246 7.09 11.16 -6.03
C TRP A 246 6.92 12.41 -5.18
N ILE A 247 6.21 13.43 -5.67
CA ILE A 247 5.89 14.63 -4.89
C ILE A 247 5.11 14.26 -3.63
N ALA A 248 4.09 13.39 -3.75
CA ALA A 248 3.34 12.90 -2.59
C ALA A 248 4.24 12.14 -1.60
N LEU A 249 5.10 11.24 -2.08
CA LEU A 249 6.00 10.46 -1.22
C LEU A 249 7.06 11.33 -0.52
N ILE A 250 7.60 12.35 -1.20
CA ILE A 250 8.51 13.33 -0.60
C ILE A 250 7.78 14.16 0.46
N ALA A 251 6.58 14.65 0.15
CA ALA A 251 5.78 15.40 1.11
C ALA A 251 5.49 14.56 2.36
N TRP A 252 5.11 13.29 2.20
CA TRP A 252 4.95 12.39 3.34
C TRP A 252 6.26 12.23 4.11
N LEU A 253 7.39 12.05 3.44
CA LEU A 253 8.68 11.91 4.11
C LEU A 253 9.04 13.14 4.94
N THR A 254 8.76 14.34 4.45
CA THR A 254 9.08 15.60 5.14
C THR A 254 8.14 15.94 6.29
N PHE A 255 6.88 15.49 6.20
CA PHE A 255 5.85 15.79 7.20
C PHE A 255 5.58 14.63 8.18
N SER A 256 6.23 13.46 8.01
CA SER A 256 6.16 12.30 8.92
C SER A 256 7.18 12.37 10.05
#